data_AF-A0A7Y9UQI9-F1
#
_entry.id   AF-A0A7Y9UQI9-F1
#
_cell.length_a   1.000
_cell.length_b   1.000
_cell.length_c   1.000
_cell.angle_alpha   90.00
_cell.angle_beta   90.00
_cell.angle_gamma   90.00
#
_symmetry.space_group_name_H-M   'P 1'
#
loop_
_entity.id
_entity.type
_entity.pdbx_description
1 polymer ?
#
loop_
_entity_poly.entity_id
_entity_poly.type
_entity_poly.pdbx_seq_one_letter_code
_entity_poly.pdbx_strand_id
1 'polypeptide(L)'
;MRRRHLHLASNRLFWQVGDPYVHPYSVDVSVEPLPAKVTVAEGVTHNAVAAILDIAEALSDTWAEHFARAEADWLRPYLLRVLDGDLVTEAELVDHFVRLHGRAPEVTDSQHI
;
A
#
# COMPACT_ATOMS: atom_id res chain seq x y z
N MET A 1 10.57 16.32 -6.99
CA MET A 1 10.33 15.20 -7.93
C MET A 1 8.98 14.60 -7.63
N ARG A 2 8.19 14.24 -8.65
CA ARG A 2 6.87 13.61 -8.49
C ARG A 2 7.07 12.15 -8.06
N ARG A 3 6.37 11.69 -7.03
CA ARG A 3 6.44 10.31 -6.56
C ARG A 3 5.17 9.57 -6.97
N ARG A 4 5.32 8.38 -7.54
CA ARG A 4 4.21 7.51 -7.91
C ARG A 4 3.95 6.53 -6.79
N HIS A 5 2.70 6.44 -6.37
CA HIS A 5 2.22 5.47 -5.40
C HIS A 5 1.28 4.50 -6.10
N LEU A 6 1.56 3.22 -5.95
CA LEU A 6 0.70 2.12 -6.40
C LEU A 6 -0.28 1.82 -5.28
N HIS A 7 -1.58 1.86 -5.56
CA HIS A 7 -2.62 1.41 -4.63
C HIS A 7 -2.68 -0.12 -4.66
N LEU A 8 -2.00 -0.77 -3.72
CA LEU A 8 -1.68 -2.20 -3.79
C LEU A 8 -2.53 -3.06 -2.84
N ALA A 9 -3.10 -2.49 -1.80
CA ALA A 9 -3.98 -3.22 -0.91
C ALA A 9 -5.05 -2.32 -0.31
N SER A 10 -6.29 -2.81 -0.27
CA SER A 10 -7.37 -2.24 0.52
C SER A 10 -8.48 -3.27 0.68
N ASN A 11 -9.09 -3.32 1.85
CA ASN A 11 -10.32 -4.09 2.10
C ASN A 11 -11.55 -3.55 1.34
N ARG A 12 -11.38 -2.55 0.48
CA ARG A 12 -12.42 -2.02 -0.40
C ARG A 12 -12.05 -2.07 -1.89
N LEU A 13 -10.93 -2.70 -2.26
CA LEU A 13 -10.52 -2.86 -3.66
C LEU A 13 -11.60 -3.48 -4.56
N PHE A 14 -12.52 -4.26 -3.96
CA PHE A 14 -13.61 -4.97 -4.64
C PHE A 14 -14.99 -4.65 -4.08
N TRP A 15 -15.12 -3.59 -3.30
CA TRP A 15 -16.40 -3.20 -2.71
C TRP A 15 -17.43 -2.89 -3.80
N GLN A 16 -18.62 -3.47 -3.69
CA GLN A 16 -19.73 -3.24 -4.60
C GLN A 16 -20.87 -2.49 -3.91
N VAL A 17 -21.69 -1.81 -4.71
CA VAL A 17 -22.90 -1.16 -4.21
C VAL A 17 -23.84 -2.24 -3.65
N GLY A 18 -24.09 -2.18 -2.35
CA GLY A 18 -24.92 -3.15 -1.62
C GLY A 18 -24.15 -4.00 -0.61
N ASP A 19 -22.82 -4.02 -0.67
CA ASP A 19 -22.00 -4.69 0.33
C ASP A 19 -22.12 -4.00 1.69
N PRO A 20 -22.04 -4.77 2.81
CA PRO A 20 -22.04 -4.19 4.14
C PRO A 20 -20.90 -3.16 4.29
N TYR A 21 -21.15 -2.14 5.11
CA TYR A 21 -20.12 -1.15 5.40
C TYR A 21 -18.95 -1.80 6.13
N VAL A 22 -17.76 -1.70 5.53
CA VAL A 22 -16.48 -2.01 6.16
C VAL A 22 -15.68 -0.73 6.37
N HIS A 23 -15.03 -0.61 7.52
CA HIS A 23 -14.16 0.53 7.79
C HIS A 23 -12.97 0.48 6.82
N PRO A 24 -12.69 1.55 6.05
CA PRO A 24 -11.72 1.49 4.96
C PRO A 24 -10.29 1.53 5.50
N TYR A 25 -9.46 0.61 5.01
CA TYR A 25 -8.01 0.59 5.17
C TYR A 25 -7.34 0.47 3.81
N SER A 26 -6.20 1.13 3.63
CA SER A 26 -5.41 1.01 2.40
C SER A 26 -3.91 1.09 2.65
N VAL A 27 -3.15 0.40 1.78
CA VAL A 27 -1.70 0.47 1.71
C VAL A 27 -1.27 0.77 0.27
N ASP A 28 -0.53 1.87 0.11
CA ASP A 28 0.08 2.26 -1.15
C ASP A 28 1.60 2.18 -1.05
N VAL A 29 2.28 1.78 -2.12
CA VAL A 29 3.74 1.66 -2.13
C VAL A 29 4.35 2.47 -3.26
N SER A 30 5.44 3.17 -2.95
CA SER A 30 6.30 3.84 -3.90
C SER A 30 7.71 3.30 -3.77
N VAL A 31 8.15 2.53 -4.77
CA VAL A 31 9.52 2.00 -4.84
C VAL A 31 10.50 2.95 -5.53
N GLU A 32 9.99 3.94 -6.28
CA GLU A 32 10.80 4.96 -6.96
C GLU A 32 10.15 6.37 -6.88
N PRO A 33 10.95 7.45 -6.76
CA PRO A 33 12.40 7.43 -6.49
C PRO A 33 12.73 6.93 -5.08
N LEU A 34 13.95 6.42 -4.86
CA LEU A 34 14.41 6.03 -3.53
C LEU A 34 14.61 7.25 -2.61
N PRO A 35 14.48 7.11 -1.28
CA PRO A 35 14.11 5.88 -0.57
C PRO A 35 12.65 5.47 -0.85
N ALA A 36 12.36 4.18 -0.84
CA ALA A 36 10.99 3.69 -0.98
C ALA A 36 10.11 4.17 0.19
N LYS A 37 8.82 4.34 -0.06
CA LYS A 37 7.85 4.83 0.92
C LYS A 37 6.57 4.01 0.87
N VAL A 38 5.96 3.82 2.04
CA VAL A 38 4.67 3.15 2.20
C VAL A 38 3.69 4.16 2.78
N THR A 39 2.54 4.30 2.15
CA THR A 39 1.44 5.09 2.70
C THR A 39 0.41 4.13 3.27
N VAL A 40 0.05 4.31 4.54
CA VAL A 40 -1.04 3.58 5.18
C VAL A 40 -2.15 4.57 5.48
N ALA A 41 -3.40 4.24 5.15
CA ALA A 41 -4.54 5.08 5.50
C ALA A 41 -5.69 4.28 6.11
N GLU A 42 -6.41 4.94 7.01
CA GLU A 42 -7.60 4.46 7.72
C GLU A 42 -8.68 5.55 7.68
N GLY A 43 -9.89 5.22 7.25
CA GLY A 43 -11.05 6.11 7.29
C GLY A 43 -11.15 7.11 6.10
N VAL A 44 -12.36 7.33 5.57
CA VAL A 44 -12.67 8.46 4.64
C VAL A 44 -13.65 9.49 5.24
N THR A 45 -14.09 9.30 6.47
CA THR A 45 -15.10 10.14 7.12
C THR A 45 -14.56 10.72 8.44
N HIS A 46 -14.08 11.97 8.37
CA HIS A 46 -13.86 12.90 9.48
C HIS A 46 -12.71 12.67 10.48
N ASN A 47 -12.05 11.51 10.52
CA ASN A 47 -10.83 11.28 11.31
C ASN A 47 -9.89 10.32 10.57
N ALA A 48 -9.52 10.68 9.34
CA ALA A 48 -8.62 9.84 8.56
C ALA A 48 -7.22 9.85 9.19
N VAL A 49 -6.71 8.67 9.53
CA VAL A 49 -5.29 8.51 9.90
C VAL A 49 -4.58 8.09 8.64
N ALA A 50 -3.70 8.95 8.14
CA ALA A 50 -2.79 8.63 7.05
C ALA A 50 -1.35 8.83 7.52
N ALA A 51 -0.51 7.82 7.32
CA ALA A 51 0.90 7.88 7.66
C ALA A 51 1.74 7.53 6.42
N ILE A 52 2.81 8.30 6.23
CA ILE A 52 3.86 8.01 5.25
C ILE A 52 5.03 7.45 6.02
N LEU A 53 5.33 6.18 5.77
CA LEU A 53 6.30 5.37 6.49
C LEU A 53 7.51 5.11 5.61
N ASP A 54 8.67 4.98 6.22
CA ASP A 54 9.75 4.20 5.62
C ASP A 54 9.46 2.69 5.70
N ILE A 55 10.34 1.89 5.09
CA ILE A 55 10.17 0.44 4.99
C ILE A 55 10.27 -0.26 6.35
N ALA A 56 11.15 0.22 7.23
CA ALA A 56 11.34 -0.38 8.55
C ALA A 56 10.13 -0.10 9.45
N GLU A 57 9.61 1.13 9.41
CA GLU A 57 8.38 1.52 10.10
C GLU A 57 7.20 0.69 9.61
N ALA A 58 7.03 0.54 8.30
CA ALA A 58 5.94 -0.24 7.71
C ALA A 58 5.97 -1.73 8.09
N LEU A 59 7.15 -2.28 8.38
CA LEU A 59 7.33 -3.66 8.82
C LEU A 59 7.20 -3.86 10.34
N SER A 60 7.13 -2.78 11.11
CA SER A 60 7.03 -2.86 12.57
C SER A 60 5.67 -3.40 13.05
N ASP A 61 5.65 -3.98 14.24
CA ASP A 61 4.43 -4.51 14.87
C ASP A 61 3.35 -3.43 15.05
N THR A 62 3.75 -2.16 15.18
CA THR A 62 2.85 -1.01 15.28
C THR A 62 1.85 -0.94 14.12
N TRP A 63 2.27 -1.34 12.91
CA TRP A 63 1.46 -1.24 11.69
C TRP A 63 0.92 -2.58 11.20
N ALA A 64 1.22 -3.67 11.91
CA ALA A 64 0.82 -5.01 11.49
C ALA A 64 -0.70 -5.17 11.37
N GLU A 65 -1.47 -4.56 12.27
CA GLU A 65 -2.92 -4.60 12.24
C GLU A 65 -3.50 -3.84 11.03
N HIS A 66 -2.97 -2.65 10.72
CA HIS A 66 -3.40 -1.88 9.54
C HIS A 66 -3.13 -2.64 8.24
N PHE A 67 -1.98 -3.31 8.14
CA PHE A 67 -1.65 -4.17 6.99
C PHE A 67 -2.63 -5.34 6.86
N ALA A 68 -2.91 -6.04 7.95
CA ALA A 68 -3.86 -7.15 7.94
C ALA A 68 -5.27 -6.68 7.56
N ARG A 69 -5.74 -5.56 8.14
CA ARG A 69 -7.05 -4.96 7.81
C ARG A 69 -7.12 -4.40 6.38
N ALA A 70 -6.00 -4.02 5.78
CA ALA A 70 -5.92 -3.60 4.39
C ALA A 70 -5.74 -4.79 3.41
N GLU A 71 -5.63 -6.03 3.91
CA GLU A 71 -5.31 -7.23 3.11
C GLU A 71 -3.92 -7.14 2.44
N ALA A 72 -2.99 -6.45 3.09
CA ALA A 72 -1.66 -6.09 2.57
C ALA A 72 -0.56 -7.10 2.92
N ASP A 73 -0.86 -8.23 3.57
CA ASP A 73 0.17 -9.18 4.03
C ASP A 73 1.04 -9.75 2.90
N TRP A 74 0.51 -9.81 1.68
CA TRP A 74 1.25 -10.24 0.50
C TRP A 74 2.42 -9.31 0.13
N LEU A 75 2.41 -8.05 0.61
CA LEU A 75 3.48 -7.08 0.37
C LEU A 75 4.71 -7.33 1.27
N ARG A 76 4.55 -7.99 2.42
CA ARG A 76 5.62 -8.16 3.41
C ARG A 76 6.93 -8.74 2.82
N PRO A 77 6.91 -9.80 1.99
CA PRO A 77 8.14 -10.34 1.39
C PRO A 77 8.89 -9.32 0.52
N TYR A 78 8.18 -8.40 -0.14
CA TYR A 78 8.79 -7.35 -0.96
C TYR A 78 9.39 -6.24 -0.10
N LEU A 79 8.68 -5.81 0.93
CA LEU A 79 9.17 -4.80 1.85
C LEU A 79 10.43 -5.29 2.58
N LEU A 80 10.47 -6.57 2.99
CA LEU A 80 11.68 -7.17 3.58
C LEU A 80 12.87 -7.14 2.62
N ARG A 81 12.66 -7.51 1.34
CA ARG A 81 13.71 -7.40 0.31
C ARG A 81 14.23 -5.98 0.16
N VAL A 82 13.35 -4.99 0.10
CA VAL A 82 13.77 -3.58 0.04
C VAL A 82 14.56 -3.17 1.28
N LEU A 83 14.17 -3.65 2.46
CA LEU A 83 14.90 -3.40 3.72
C LEU A 83 16.31 -4.00 3.69
N ASP A 84 16.46 -5.20 3.12
CA ASP A 84 17.73 -5.90 2.95
C ASP A 84 18.61 -5.28 1.85
N GLY A 85 18.10 -4.27 1.13
CA GLY A 85 18.81 -3.55 0.08
C GLY A 85 18.62 -4.14 -1.32
N ASP A 86 17.75 -5.13 -1.48
CA ASP A 86 17.38 -5.65 -2.79
C ASP A 86 16.54 -4.63 -3.56
N LEU A 87 16.71 -4.65 -4.88
CA LEU A 87 15.84 -3.88 -5.78
C LEU A 87 14.51 -4.63 -5.95
N VAL A 88 13.41 -3.97 -5.59
CA VAL A 88 12.04 -4.36 -5.97
C VAL A 88 11.50 -3.30 -6.92
N THR A 89 11.03 -3.75 -8.09
CA THR A 89 10.56 -2.84 -9.15
C THR A 89 9.05 -2.64 -9.09
N GLU A 90 8.57 -1.52 -9.65
CA GLU A 90 7.13 -1.27 -9.85
C GLU A 90 6.49 -2.41 -10.67
N ALA A 91 7.15 -2.87 -11.73
CA ALA A 91 6.67 -3.98 -12.57
C ALA A 91 6.46 -5.26 -11.77
N GLU A 92 7.37 -5.60 -10.85
CA GLU A 92 7.26 -6.79 -10.03
C GLU A 92 6.04 -6.76 -9.09
N LEU A 93 5.80 -5.60 -8.46
CA LEU A 93 4.63 -5.39 -7.59
C LEU A 93 3.32 -5.42 -8.39
N VAL A 94 3.30 -4.76 -9.56
CA VAL A 94 2.16 -4.76 -10.48
C VAL A 94 1.84 -6.17 -10.96
N ASP A 95 2.85 -6.95 -11.36
CA ASP A 95 2.66 -8.31 -11.83
C ASP A 95 2.07 -9.22 -10.75
N HIS A 96 2.50 -9.08 -9.49
CA HIS A 96 1.89 -9.83 -8.39
C HIS A 96 0.46 -9.36 -8.12
N PHE A 97 0.23 -8.04 -8.07
CA PHE A 97 -1.10 -7.49 -7.90
C PHE A 97 -2.07 -8.02 -8.97
N VAL A 98 -1.66 -8.01 -10.25
CA VAL A 98 -2.48 -8.54 -11.36
C VAL A 98 -2.77 -10.04 -11.18
N ARG A 99 -1.81 -10.84 -10.70
CA ARG A 99 -2.05 -12.27 -10.41
C ARG A 99 -3.07 -12.47 -9.28
N LEU A 100 -3.08 -11.61 -8.26
CA LEU A 100 -4.02 -11.70 -7.14
C LEU A 100 -5.41 -11.16 -7.49
N HIS A 101 -5.47 -10.13 -8.32
CA HIS A 101 -6.65 -9.27 -8.45
C HIS A 101 -7.23 -9.19 -9.87
N GLY A 102 -6.54 -9.73 -10.87
CA GLY A 102 -6.99 -9.76 -12.27
C GLY A 102 -7.01 -8.42 -12.99
N ARG A 103 -6.56 -7.33 -12.35
CA ARG A 103 -6.45 -5.97 -12.91
C ARG A 103 -5.18 -5.29 -12.45
N ALA A 104 -4.78 -4.22 -13.14
CA ALA A 104 -3.66 -3.37 -12.70
C ALA A 104 -4.08 -2.51 -11.49
N PRO A 105 -3.13 -2.17 -10.60
CA PRO A 105 -3.40 -1.27 -9.48
C PRO A 105 -3.66 0.16 -9.98
N GLU A 106 -4.38 0.93 -9.19
CA GLU A 106 -4.51 2.37 -9.41
C GLU A 106 -3.18 3.05 -9.07
N VAL A 107 -2.86 4.10 -9.81
CA VAL A 107 -1.61 4.86 -9.63
C VAL A 107 -1.96 6.30 -9.33
N THR A 108 -1.46 6.77 -8.20
CA THR A 108 -1.66 8.14 -7.75
C THR A 108 -0.30 8.84 -7.72
N ASP A 109 -0.25 10.05 -8.25
CA ASP A 109 0.94 10.87 -8.12
C ASP A 109 0.79 11.85 -6.96
N SER A 110 1.77 11.85 -6.07
CA SER A 110 1.87 12.84 -4.99
C SER A 110 2.97 13.85 -5.30
N GLN A 111 2.62 15.14 -5.18
CA GLN A 111 3.59 16.21 -5.01
C GLN A 111 3.73 16.40 -3.50
N HIS A 112 4.94 16.32 -2.95
CA HIS A 112 5.17 16.57 -1.53
C HIS A 112 4.52 17.91 -1.13
N ILE A 113 3.67 17.88 -0.10
CA ILE A 113 3.26 19.04 0.68
C ILE A 113 4.43 19.43 1.59
#